data_AF-A0A1B7NX55-F1
#
_entry.id   AF-A0A1B7NX55-F1
#
_cell.length_a   1.000
_cell.length_b   1.000
_cell.length_c   1.000
_cell.angle_alpha   90.00
_cell.angle_beta   90.00
_cell.angle_gamma   90.00
#
_symmetry.space_group_name_H-M   'P 1'
#
loop_
_entity.id
_entity.type
_entity.pdbx_description
1 polymer ?
#
loop_
_entity_poly.entity_id
_entity_poly.type
_entity_poly.pdbx_seq_one_letter_code
_entity_poly.pdbx_strand_id
1 'polypeptide(L)'
;MARNYEDAIVALNSLQSNFAIVNAIRQAGPNMNLQAIPEMIEWCQKIGYQPSDLNRLNLIHIAGTKGKGSTCAFISSILSQYLRSAPESFPPDTPRPRISKVGLYTSPHLRFVRERIQINNEPLSEQQFAKYFFEIWDRLEASAKATGMDPADPASKPVYFRFLTLMAFHTYICEGVDAAIIECGIGGEYDTTNIIDRPIVTGITSLGIDHQPCWEIP
;
A
#
# COMPACT_ATOMS: atom_id res chain seq x y z
N MET A 1 14.57 1.31 25.61
CA MET A 1 15.04 2.00 24.39
C MET A 1 13.83 2.22 23.48
N ALA A 2 13.73 3.36 22.80
CA ALA A 2 12.67 3.56 21.81
C ALA A 2 12.96 2.67 20.59
N ARG A 3 11.94 1.95 20.09
CA ARG A 3 12.07 1.09 18.91
C ARG A 3 12.39 1.94 17.68
N ASN A 4 13.38 1.53 16.89
CA ASN A 4 13.94 2.32 15.79
C ASN A 4 13.65 1.70 14.41
N TYR A 5 14.23 2.27 13.36
CA TYR A 5 14.04 1.78 11.99
C TYR A 5 14.60 0.37 11.77
N GLU A 6 15.77 0.05 12.33
CA GLU A 6 16.37 -1.29 12.22
C GLU A 6 15.48 -2.35 12.87
N ASP A 7 14.92 -2.06 14.05
CA ASP A 7 13.95 -2.92 14.73
C ASP A 7 12.72 -3.17 13.85
N ALA A 8 12.20 -2.11 13.20
CA ALA A 8 11.07 -2.20 12.30
C ALA A 8 11.38 -3.07 11.06
N ILE A 9 12.59 -2.97 10.51
CA ILE A 9 13.01 -3.80 9.36
C ILE A 9 13.14 -5.27 9.76
N VAL A 10 13.73 -5.56 10.92
CA VAL A 10 13.83 -6.94 11.43
C VAL A 10 12.44 -7.55 11.61
N ALA A 11 11.52 -6.83 12.26
CA ALA A 11 10.15 -7.27 12.46
C ALA A 11 9.36 -7.38 11.14
N LEU A 12 9.54 -6.46 10.20
CA LEU A 12 8.91 -6.53 8.89
C LEU A 12 9.38 -7.77 8.11
N ASN A 13 10.67 -8.07 8.15
CA ASN A 13 11.24 -9.21 7.43
C ASN A 13 10.78 -10.55 8.01
N SER A 14 10.38 -10.62 9.29
CA SER A 14 9.78 -11.82 9.85
C SER A 14 8.38 -12.12 9.28
N LEU A 15 7.75 -11.16 8.59
CA LEU A 15 6.46 -11.34 7.90
C LEU A 15 6.60 -11.86 6.46
N GLN A 16 7.83 -12.07 5.96
CA GLN A 16 8.04 -12.59 4.62
C GLN A 16 7.51 -14.02 4.51
N SER A 17 6.58 -14.22 3.57
CA SER A 17 6.16 -15.57 3.20
C SER A 17 7.32 -16.26 2.49
N ASN A 18 7.58 -17.52 2.82
CA ASN A 18 8.56 -18.33 2.11
C ASN A 18 8.29 -18.24 0.59
N PHE A 19 9.35 -18.09 -0.21
CA PHE A 19 9.28 -17.96 -1.68
C PHE A 19 8.39 -19.03 -2.35
N ALA A 20 8.32 -20.22 -1.74
CA ALA A 20 7.43 -21.30 -2.14
C ALA A 20 5.93 -20.95 -2.09
N ILE A 21 5.47 -20.18 -1.09
CA ILE A 21 4.07 -19.74 -0.94
C ILE A 21 3.72 -18.71 -2.00
N VAL A 22 4.62 -17.75 -2.25
CA VAL A 22 4.43 -16.73 -3.29
C VAL A 22 4.36 -17.37 -4.68
N ASN A 23 5.23 -18.36 -4.95
CA ASN A 23 5.17 -19.12 -6.20
C ASN A 23 3.95 -20.03 -6.28
N ALA A 24 3.51 -20.64 -5.17
CA ALA A 24 2.29 -21.43 -5.13
C ALA A 24 1.05 -20.58 -5.45
N ILE A 25 0.95 -19.36 -4.91
CA ILE A 25 -0.13 -18.41 -5.25
C ILE A 25 -0.08 -18.04 -6.74
N ARG A 26 1.12 -17.83 -7.31
CA ARG A 26 1.28 -17.57 -8.75
C ARG A 26 0.90 -18.76 -9.62
N GLN A 27 1.18 -19.98 -9.18
CA GLN A 27 0.88 -21.21 -9.93
C GLN A 27 -0.56 -21.70 -9.76
N ALA A 28 -1.22 -21.39 -8.64
CA ALA A 28 -2.55 -21.90 -8.31
C ALA A 28 -3.71 -21.24 -9.08
N GLY A 29 -3.45 -20.18 -9.86
CA GLY A 29 -4.45 -19.54 -10.72
C GLY A 29 -5.51 -18.71 -9.96
N PRO A 30 -6.47 -18.11 -10.69
CA PRO A 30 -7.32 -17.01 -10.21
C PRO A 30 -8.37 -17.38 -9.14
N ASN A 31 -8.74 -18.65 -8.99
CA ASN A 31 -9.89 -19.07 -8.17
C ASN A 31 -9.59 -19.31 -6.68
N MET A 32 -8.34 -19.21 -6.23
CA MET A 32 -7.97 -19.56 -4.84
C MET A 32 -7.82 -18.38 -3.88
N ASN A 33 -7.96 -17.14 -4.35
CA ASN A 33 -7.77 -15.95 -3.51
C ASN A 33 -9.08 -15.24 -3.13
N LEU A 34 -10.21 -15.94 -3.19
CA LEU A 34 -11.53 -15.40 -2.82
C LEU A 34 -11.57 -14.80 -1.41
N GLN A 35 -10.74 -15.32 -0.50
CA GLN A 35 -10.61 -14.81 0.87
C GLN A 35 -9.63 -13.65 1.00
N ALA A 36 -8.84 -13.29 -0.01
CA ALA A 36 -7.84 -12.22 0.15
C ALA A 36 -8.45 -10.87 0.48
N ILE A 37 -9.52 -10.49 -0.21
CA ILE A 37 -10.18 -9.20 0.04
C ILE A 37 -10.90 -9.22 1.40
N PRO A 38 -11.73 -10.23 1.74
CA PRO A 38 -12.29 -10.36 3.08
C PRO A 38 -11.24 -10.31 4.21
N GLU A 39 -10.15 -11.07 4.09
CA GLU A 39 -9.08 -11.06 5.09
C GLU A 39 -8.38 -9.70 5.17
N MET A 40 -8.13 -9.04 4.04
CA MET A 40 -7.50 -7.73 4.02
C MET A 40 -8.40 -6.65 4.65
N ILE A 41 -9.72 -6.75 4.46
CA ILE A 41 -10.71 -5.89 5.14
C ILE A 41 -10.66 -6.14 6.65
N GLU A 42 -10.60 -7.40 7.09
CA GLU A 42 -10.45 -7.74 8.50
C GLU A 42 -9.15 -7.15 9.08
N TRP A 43 -8.03 -7.23 8.36
CA TRP A 43 -6.79 -6.59 8.79
C TRP A 43 -6.89 -5.07 8.87
N CYS A 44 -7.60 -4.44 7.93
CA CYS A 44 -7.90 -3.01 7.97
C CYS A 44 -8.68 -2.63 9.25
N GLN A 45 -9.68 -3.44 9.60
CA GLN A 45 -10.48 -3.28 10.81
C GLN A 45 -9.66 -3.45 12.09
N LYS A 46 -8.77 -4.47 12.14
CA LYS A 46 -7.88 -4.70 13.29
C LYS A 46 -6.93 -3.53 13.57
N ILE A 47 -6.54 -2.78 12.53
CA ILE A 47 -5.73 -1.56 12.71
C ILE A 47 -6.58 -0.30 12.95
N GLY A 48 -7.89 -0.45 13.11
CA GLY A 48 -8.81 0.62 13.51
C GLY A 48 -9.36 1.45 12.35
N TYR A 49 -9.36 0.93 11.12
CA TYR A 49 -9.94 1.61 9.96
C TYR A 49 -11.01 0.75 9.29
N GLN A 50 -11.92 1.40 8.59
CA GLN A 50 -12.79 0.77 7.62
C GLN A 50 -12.34 1.10 6.20
N PRO A 51 -12.62 0.24 5.20
CA PRO A 51 -12.37 0.56 3.79
C PRO A 51 -12.92 1.92 3.36
N SER A 52 -14.08 2.31 3.87
CA SER A 52 -14.70 3.61 3.59
C SER A 52 -13.92 4.80 4.15
N ASP A 53 -13.08 4.62 5.18
CA ASP A 53 -12.20 5.68 5.67
C ASP A 53 -11.16 6.08 4.64
N LEU A 54 -10.73 5.12 3.80
CA LEU A 54 -9.72 5.34 2.76
C LEU A 54 -10.19 6.30 1.66
N ASN A 55 -11.51 6.49 1.51
CA ASN A 55 -12.10 7.39 0.52
C ASN A 55 -11.66 8.85 0.71
N ARG A 56 -11.25 9.24 1.93
CA ARG A 56 -10.72 10.59 2.23
C ARG A 56 -9.40 10.89 1.52
N LEU A 57 -8.69 9.85 1.06
CA LEU A 57 -7.39 9.95 0.42
C LEU A 57 -7.46 10.16 -1.11
N ASN A 58 -8.65 10.37 -1.68
CA ASN A 58 -8.89 10.55 -3.12
C ASN A 58 -8.02 9.62 -3.98
N LEU A 59 -8.25 8.32 -3.84
CA LEU A 59 -7.32 7.28 -4.31
C LEU A 59 -7.32 7.12 -5.84
N ILE A 60 -6.12 7.10 -6.42
CA ILE A 60 -5.87 6.77 -7.83
C ILE A 60 -5.27 5.36 -7.86
N HIS A 61 -6.02 4.39 -8.40
CA HIS A 61 -5.64 2.97 -8.34
C HIS A 61 -5.16 2.46 -9.69
N ILE A 62 -3.92 1.96 -9.76
CA ILE A 62 -3.27 1.57 -11.02
C ILE A 62 -2.97 0.08 -11.04
N ALA A 63 -3.68 -0.64 -11.93
CA ALA A 63 -3.51 -2.05 -12.20
C ALA A 63 -2.88 -2.30 -13.59
N GLY A 64 -2.51 -3.54 -13.89
CA GLY A 64 -2.00 -3.96 -15.20
C GLY A 64 -0.75 -4.83 -15.12
N THR A 65 -0.31 -5.34 -16.26
CA THR A 65 0.83 -6.26 -16.32
C THR A 65 2.15 -5.50 -16.33
N LYS A 66 2.30 -4.55 -17.27
CA LYS A 66 3.53 -3.74 -17.43
C LYS A 66 3.23 -2.25 -17.37
N GLY A 67 4.20 -1.47 -16.93
CA GLY A 67 4.11 -0.01 -16.90
C GLY A 67 3.37 0.61 -15.72
N LYS A 68 2.85 -0.19 -14.77
CA LYS A 68 2.16 0.31 -13.56
C LYS A 68 2.99 1.34 -12.79
N GLY A 69 4.19 0.96 -12.35
CA GLY A 69 5.12 1.87 -11.66
C GLY A 69 5.47 3.13 -12.45
N SER A 70 5.71 3.02 -13.77
CA SER A 70 5.96 4.18 -14.63
C SER A 70 4.75 5.12 -14.70
N THR A 71 3.54 4.57 -14.85
CA THR A 71 2.30 5.34 -14.83
C THR A 71 2.11 6.04 -13.49
N CYS A 72 2.36 5.34 -12.36
CA CYS A 72 2.28 5.93 -11.02
C CYS A 72 3.28 7.09 -10.87
N ALA A 73 4.52 6.92 -11.33
CA ALA A 73 5.55 7.95 -11.31
C ALA A 73 5.18 9.18 -12.16
N PHE A 74 4.59 8.97 -13.36
CA PHE A 74 4.10 10.06 -14.19
C PHE A 74 2.96 10.83 -13.54
N ILE A 75 1.98 10.14 -12.95
CA ILE A 75 0.87 10.78 -12.22
C ILE A 75 1.43 11.61 -11.06
N SER A 76 2.35 11.03 -10.28
CA SER A 76 2.96 11.73 -9.13
C SER A 76 3.73 12.97 -9.55
N SER A 77 4.49 12.88 -10.65
CA SER A 77 5.23 14.02 -11.22
C SER A 77 4.29 15.13 -11.71
N ILE A 78 3.20 14.79 -12.43
CA ILE A 78 2.21 15.75 -12.91
C ILE A 78 1.54 16.47 -11.74
N LEU A 79 1.07 15.72 -10.72
CA LEU A 79 0.46 16.31 -9.54
C LEU A 79 1.45 17.22 -8.79
N SER A 80 2.70 16.80 -8.65
CA SER A 80 3.74 17.58 -7.99
C SER A 80 4.11 18.87 -8.75
N GLN A 81 3.97 18.89 -10.07
CA GLN A 81 4.14 20.10 -10.87
C GLN A 81 2.92 21.02 -10.73
N TYR A 82 1.71 20.47 -10.75
CA TYR A 82 0.47 21.20 -10.53
C TYR A 82 0.44 21.90 -9.16
N LEU A 83 0.89 21.22 -8.10
CA LEU A 83 0.99 21.81 -6.76
C LEU A 83 1.99 22.97 -6.68
N ARG A 84 3.09 22.91 -7.45
CA ARG A 84 4.11 23.97 -7.50
C ARG A 84 3.70 25.16 -8.37
N SER A 85 2.85 24.96 -9.36
CA SER A 85 2.36 26.02 -10.24
C SER A 85 1.13 26.74 -9.68
N ALA A 86 0.54 26.24 -8.59
CA ALA A 86 -0.55 26.91 -7.90
C ALA A 86 -0.04 28.21 -7.24
N PRO A 87 -0.67 29.38 -7.49
CA PRO A 87 -0.23 30.63 -6.90
C PRO A 87 -0.31 30.59 -5.36
N GLU A 88 0.72 31.11 -4.68
CA GLU A 88 0.79 31.22 -3.21
C GLU A 88 -0.37 32.06 -2.63
N SER A 89 -0.95 32.92 -3.46
CA SER A 89 -2.09 33.78 -3.14
C SER A 89 -3.19 33.57 -4.17
N PHE A 90 -4.15 32.73 -3.82
CA PHE A 90 -5.47 32.77 -4.44
C PHE A 90 -6.20 34.02 -3.92
N PRO A 91 -6.82 34.85 -4.78
CA PRO A 91 -7.86 35.78 -4.34
C PRO A 91 -8.79 35.11 -3.32
N PRO A 92 -9.26 35.81 -2.28
CA PRO A 92 -10.11 35.22 -1.24
C PRO A 92 -11.37 34.53 -1.79
N ASP A 93 -11.79 34.91 -3.00
CA ASP A 93 -12.95 34.37 -3.71
C ASP A 93 -12.62 33.22 -4.70
N THR A 94 -11.36 32.80 -4.82
CA THR A 94 -10.97 31.65 -5.65
C THR A 94 -10.77 30.39 -4.80
N PRO A 95 -11.24 29.21 -5.27
CA PRO A 95 -11.04 27.96 -4.53
C PRO A 95 -9.54 27.65 -4.42
N ARG A 96 -9.04 27.49 -3.19
CA ARG A 96 -7.71 26.92 -2.90
C ARG A 96 -7.50 25.62 -3.68
N PRO A 97 -6.26 25.24 -4.06
CA PRO A 97 -6.01 23.95 -4.66
C PRO A 97 -6.46 22.90 -3.63
N ARG A 98 -7.33 22.00 -4.05
CA ARG A 98 -7.95 20.98 -3.18
C ARG A 98 -6.96 19.93 -2.67
N ILE A 99 -5.71 19.99 -3.11
CA ILE A 99 -4.66 19.01 -2.87
C ILE A 99 -3.42 19.80 -2.46
N SER A 100 -2.71 19.33 -1.43
CA SER A 100 -1.48 19.92 -0.88
C SER A 100 -0.40 18.88 -0.60
N LYS A 101 -0.80 17.63 -0.30
CA LYS A 101 0.10 16.51 -0.02
C LYS A 101 -0.33 15.28 -0.82
N VAL A 102 0.60 14.69 -1.57
CA VAL A 102 0.36 13.53 -2.44
C VAL A 102 1.12 12.31 -1.94
N GLY A 103 0.43 11.19 -1.77
CA GLY A 103 1.02 9.89 -1.44
C GLY A 103 1.30 9.06 -2.69
N LEU A 104 2.35 8.25 -2.66
CA LEU A 104 2.68 7.31 -3.73
C LEU A 104 3.09 5.97 -3.14
N TYR A 105 2.28 4.94 -3.38
CA TYR A 105 2.56 3.55 -3.01
C TYR A 105 2.91 2.72 -4.24
N THR A 106 4.14 2.18 -4.29
CA THR A 106 4.66 1.42 -5.44
C THR A 106 5.40 0.15 -5.02
N SER A 107 5.56 -0.78 -5.97
CA SER A 107 6.31 -2.02 -5.75
C SER A 107 6.94 -2.59 -7.02
N PRO A 108 8.08 -3.30 -6.92
CA PRO A 108 8.95 -3.46 -5.75
C PRO A 108 9.79 -2.19 -5.47
N HIS A 109 10.54 -2.17 -4.37
CA HIS A 109 11.61 -1.18 -4.16
C HIS A 109 12.91 -1.63 -4.84
N LEU A 110 13.83 -0.68 -5.09
CA LEU A 110 15.14 -0.95 -5.68
C LEU A 110 16.25 -1.10 -4.64
N ARG A 111 16.29 -0.20 -3.64
CA ARG A 111 17.37 -0.20 -2.62
C ARG A 111 16.86 -0.29 -1.20
N PHE A 112 15.82 0.46 -0.85
CA PHE A 112 15.26 0.49 0.51
C PHE A 112 13.74 0.36 0.50
N VAL A 113 13.17 -0.36 1.48
CA VAL A 113 11.71 -0.57 1.57
C VAL A 113 10.91 0.74 1.65
N ARG A 114 11.52 1.80 2.20
CA ARG A 114 10.92 3.14 2.31
C ARG A 114 10.55 3.73 0.95
N GLU A 115 11.20 3.31 -0.14
CA GLU A 115 10.87 3.73 -1.50
C GLU A 115 9.44 3.36 -1.91
N ARG A 116 8.86 2.33 -1.28
CA ARG A 116 7.49 1.89 -1.55
C ARG A 116 6.44 2.88 -1.04
N ILE A 117 6.75 3.71 -0.05
CA ILE A 117 5.79 4.63 0.58
C ILE A 117 6.41 6.02 0.54
N GLN A 118 5.88 6.87 -0.33
CA GLN A 118 6.41 8.22 -0.53
C GLN A 118 5.34 9.26 -0.27
N ILE A 119 5.77 10.43 0.19
CA ILE A 119 4.95 11.64 0.32
C ILE A 119 5.65 12.74 -0.43
N ASN A 120 4.95 13.38 -1.37
CA ASN A 120 5.48 14.43 -2.24
C ASN A 120 6.76 14.00 -2.98
N ASN A 121 6.79 12.74 -3.47
CA ASN A 121 7.93 12.05 -4.11
C ASN A 121 9.17 11.82 -3.22
N GLU A 122 9.06 12.03 -1.92
CA GLU A 122 10.12 11.69 -0.98
C GLU A 122 9.75 10.42 -0.21
N PRO A 123 10.63 9.39 -0.17
CA PRO A 123 10.45 8.25 0.72
C PRO A 123 10.29 8.71 2.17
N LEU A 124 9.53 7.94 2.97
CA LEU A 124 9.47 8.20 4.41
C LEU A 124 10.87 8.29 5.01
N SER A 125 11.06 9.19 5.97
CA SER A 125 12.25 9.16 6.84
C SER A 125 12.27 7.85 7.65
N GLU A 126 13.43 7.47 8.16
CA GLU A 126 13.57 6.29 9.02
C GLU A 126 12.74 6.42 10.30
N GLN A 127 12.65 7.64 10.85
CA GLN A 127 11.83 7.94 12.02
C GLN A 127 10.34 7.80 11.71
N GLN A 128 9.87 8.34 10.59
CA GLN A 128 8.47 8.19 10.17
C GLN A 128 8.13 6.72 9.89
N PHE A 129 9.01 5.99 9.22
CA PHE A 129 8.81 4.57 8.94
C PHE A 129 8.68 3.78 10.24
N ALA A 130 9.62 3.93 11.18
CA ALA A 130 9.57 3.24 12.47
C ALA A 130 8.29 3.59 13.24
N LYS A 131 7.93 4.87 13.29
CA LYS A 131 6.70 5.34 13.94
C LYS A 131 5.46 4.63 13.39
N TYR A 132 5.20 4.74 12.09
CA TYR A 132 3.99 4.18 11.47
C TYR A 132 3.99 2.65 11.46
N PHE A 133 5.16 2.04 11.37
CA PHE A 133 5.31 0.60 11.50
C PHE A 133 4.84 0.13 12.88
N PHE A 134 5.38 0.71 13.96
CA PHE A 134 5.04 0.28 15.32
C PHE A 134 3.63 0.69 15.75
N GLU A 135 3.07 1.78 15.24
CA GLU A 135 1.66 2.12 15.46
C GLU A 135 0.72 1.03 14.93
N ILE A 136 0.99 0.47 13.74
CA ILE A 136 0.20 -0.66 13.22
C ILE A 136 0.52 -1.94 13.96
N TRP A 137 1.81 -2.21 14.18
CA TRP A 137 2.26 -3.43 14.88
C TRP A 137 1.56 -3.57 16.23
N ASP A 138 1.55 -2.49 17.02
CA ASP A 138 0.93 -2.47 18.35
C ASP A 138 -0.58 -2.65 18.29
N ARG A 139 -1.26 -2.07 17.29
CA ARG A 139 -2.70 -2.26 17.09
C ARG A 139 -3.04 -3.72 16.76
N LEU A 140 -2.22 -4.36 15.92
CA LEU A 140 -2.38 -5.78 15.59
C LEU A 140 -2.15 -6.68 16.81
N GLU A 141 -1.10 -6.42 17.59
CA GLU A 141 -0.85 -7.17 18.84
C GLU A 141 -1.98 -6.98 19.85
N ALA A 142 -2.49 -5.75 20.00
CA ALA A 142 -3.63 -5.47 20.86
C ALA A 142 -4.89 -6.20 20.40
N SER A 143 -5.16 -6.22 19.10
CA SER A 143 -6.28 -6.98 18.53
C SER A 143 -6.13 -8.48 18.77
N ALA A 144 -4.94 -9.05 18.60
CA ALA A 144 -4.70 -10.48 18.84
C ALA A 144 -4.96 -10.84 20.31
N LYS A 145 -4.45 -10.04 21.26
CA LYS A 145 -4.71 -10.23 22.70
C LYS A 145 -6.20 -10.17 23.01
N ALA A 146 -6.93 -9.22 22.42
CA ALA A 146 -8.36 -9.04 22.64
C ALA A 146 -9.18 -10.26 22.19
N THR A 147 -8.72 -10.98 21.16
CA THR A 147 -9.35 -12.22 20.68
C THR A 147 -8.78 -13.49 21.32
N GLY A 148 -7.92 -13.37 22.33
CA GLY A 148 -7.27 -14.51 23.01
C GLY A 148 -6.20 -15.23 22.19
N MET A 149 -5.72 -14.61 21.10
CA MET A 149 -4.63 -15.13 20.28
C MET A 149 -3.28 -14.64 20.82
N ASP A 150 -2.27 -15.51 20.79
CA ASP A 150 -0.90 -15.11 21.13
C ASP A 150 -0.37 -14.11 20.08
N PRO A 151 0.08 -12.90 20.47
CA PRO A 151 0.72 -11.96 19.55
C PRO A 151 1.97 -12.50 18.86
N ALA A 152 2.62 -13.54 19.41
CA ALA A 152 3.74 -14.20 18.77
C ALA A 152 3.31 -15.19 17.67
N ASP A 153 2.01 -15.52 17.59
CA ASP A 153 1.49 -16.43 16.57
C ASP A 153 1.71 -15.83 15.16
N PRO A 154 2.22 -16.59 14.18
CA PRO A 154 2.36 -16.13 12.80
C PRO A 154 1.06 -15.64 12.16
N ALA A 155 -0.10 -16.14 12.59
CA ALA A 155 -1.42 -15.74 12.12
C ALA A 155 -1.91 -14.42 12.77
N SER A 156 -1.21 -13.88 13.77
CA SER A 156 -1.57 -12.63 14.44
C SER A 156 -1.36 -11.38 13.58
N LYS A 157 -0.57 -11.50 12.49
CA LYS A 157 -0.19 -10.39 11.62
C LYS A 157 -0.34 -10.78 10.15
N PRO A 158 -0.68 -9.82 9.28
CA PRO A 158 -0.72 -10.06 7.86
C PRO A 158 0.68 -10.29 7.30
N VAL A 159 0.77 -11.06 6.21
CA VAL A 159 2.01 -11.26 5.46
C VAL A 159 2.58 -9.94 4.92
N TYR A 160 3.89 -9.93 4.65
CA TYR A 160 4.70 -8.76 4.27
C TYR A 160 4.00 -7.73 3.38
N PHE A 161 3.43 -8.15 2.24
CA PHE A 161 2.82 -7.22 1.29
C PHE A 161 1.52 -6.59 1.82
N ARG A 162 0.66 -7.39 2.48
CA ARG A 162 -0.56 -6.89 3.13
C ARG A 162 -0.22 -5.90 4.25
N PHE A 163 0.80 -6.20 5.05
CA PHE A 163 1.28 -5.29 6.09
C PHE A 163 1.71 -3.95 5.51
N LEU A 164 2.53 -3.95 4.46
CA LEU A 164 2.99 -2.70 3.82
C LEU A 164 1.85 -1.89 3.19
N THR A 165 0.87 -2.55 2.59
CA THR A 165 -0.33 -1.87 2.06
C THR A 165 -1.10 -1.18 3.19
N LEU A 166 -1.31 -1.85 4.33
CA LEU A 166 -1.92 -1.24 5.52
C LEU A 166 -1.08 -0.06 6.05
N MET A 167 0.25 -0.21 6.06
CA MET A 167 1.18 0.82 6.47
C MET A 167 1.12 2.06 5.58
N ALA A 168 1.01 1.89 4.27
CA ALA A 168 0.82 3.00 3.34
C ALA A 168 -0.47 3.76 3.65
N PHE A 169 -1.60 3.07 3.78
CA PHE A 169 -2.88 3.72 4.10
C PHE A 169 -2.87 4.44 5.45
N HIS A 170 -2.37 3.78 6.49
CA HIS A 170 -2.25 4.40 7.81
C HIS A 170 -1.34 5.64 7.78
N THR A 171 -0.20 5.55 7.10
CA THR A 171 0.72 6.69 6.92
C THR A 171 0.01 7.86 6.26
N TYR A 172 -0.69 7.62 5.15
CA TYR A 172 -1.38 8.68 4.40
C TYR A 172 -2.51 9.33 5.20
N ILE A 173 -3.25 8.56 5.99
CA ILE A 173 -4.28 9.10 6.89
C ILE A 173 -3.62 9.97 7.98
N CYS A 174 -2.58 9.48 8.65
CA CYS A 174 -1.90 10.19 9.73
C CYS A 174 -1.20 11.46 9.25
N GLU A 175 -0.67 11.44 8.03
CA GLU A 175 0.01 12.58 7.41
C GLU A 175 -0.96 13.56 6.74
N GLY A 176 -2.27 13.27 6.68
CA GLY A 176 -3.24 14.13 6.02
C GLY A 176 -2.97 14.27 4.52
N VAL A 177 -2.67 13.16 3.84
CA VAL A 177 -2.54 13.12 2.38
C VAL A 177 -3.89 13.38 1.72
N ASP A 178 -3.90 14.29 0.76
CA ASP A 178 -5.12 14.69 0.05
C ASP A 178 -5.43 13.77 -1.13
N ALA A 179 -4.40 13.24 -1.79
CA ALA A 179 -4.52 12.31 -2.92
C ALA A 179 -3.42 11.25 -2.83
N ALA A 180 -3.75 9.95 -2.92
CA ALA A 180 -2.74 8.90 -2.95
C ALA A 180 -2.85 8.02 -4.20
N ILE A 181 -1.70 7.79 -4.83
CA ILE A 181 -1.54 6.93 -6.00
C ILE A 181 -1.12 5.55 -5.51
N ILE A 182 -1.90 4.53 -5.83
CA ILE A 182 -1.74 3.18 -5.33
C ILE A 182 -1.49 2.23 -6.50
N GLU A 183 -0.30 1.66 -6.56
CA GLU A 183 0.04 0.60 -7.50
C GLU A 183 -0.46 -0.76 -6.99
N CYS A 184 -1.21 -1.50 -7.83
CA CYS A 184 -1.49 -2.91 -7.58
C CYS A 184 -0.20 -3.73 -7.61
N GLY A 185 -0.08 -4.73 -6.73
CA GLY A 185 1.02 -5.69 -6.77
C GLY A 185 0.88 -6.67 -7.93
N ILE A 186 -0.08 -7.59 -7.83
CA ILE A 186 -0.31 -8.65 -8.82
C ILE A 186 -1.78 -8.69 -9.21
N GLY A 187 -2.07 -8.60 -10.51
CA GLY A 187 -3.43 -8.62 -11.04
C GLY A 187 -4.19 -7.35 -10.68
N GLY A 188 -5.32 -7.51 -10.00
CA GLY A 188 -6.17 -6.41 -9.56
C GLY A 188 -7.29 -6.89 -8.65
N GLU A 189 -8.17 -7.77 -9.13
CA GLU A 189 -9.38 -8.22 -8.41
C GLU A 189 -9.11 -8.78 -7.01
N TYR A 190 -8.06 -9.57 -6.84
CA TYR A 190 -7.63 -10.15 -5.57
C TYR A 190 -6.35 -9.54 -5.01
N ASP A 191 -5.94 -8.38 -5.52
CA ASP A 191 -4.77 -7.67 -4.99
C ASP A 191 -5.10 -7.07 -3.63
N THR A 192 -4.11 -7.03 -2.73
CA THR A 192 -4.30 -6.50 -1.37
C THR A 192 -4.71 -5.02 -1.35
N THR A 193 -4.40 -4.28 -2.41
CA THR A 193 -4.81 -2.88 -2.57
C THR A 193 -6.27 -2.77 -2.99
N ASN A 194 -6.93 -3.83 -3.46
CA ASN A 194 -8.32 -3.82 -3.90
C ASN A 194 -9.35 -3.90 -2.75
N ILE A 195 -8.98 -3.40 -1.57
CA ILE A 195 -9.90 -3.02 -0.51
C ILE A 195 -10.41 -1.58 -0.66
N ILE A 196 -9.97 -0.88 -1.72
CA ILE A 196 -10.38 0.48 -2.04
C ILE A 196 -11.80 0.43 -2.59
N ASP A 197 -12.77 0.91 -1.80
CA ASP A 197 -14.20 0.90 -2.14
C ASP A 197 -14.54 1.90 -3.25
N ARG A 198 -14.02 3.14 -3.17
CA ARG A 198 -14.34 4.21 -4.14
C ARG A 198 -13.09 4.95 -4.59
N PRO A 199 -12.29 4.37 -5.52
CA PRO A 199 -11.20 5.11 -6.13
C PRO A 199 -11.79 6.27 -6.96
N ILE A 200 -11.12 7.43 -6.95
CA ILE A 200 -11.55 8.56 -7.79
C ILE A 200 -11.28 8.27 -9.28
N VAL A 201 -10.23 7.51 -9.55
CA VAL A 201 -9.80 7.09 -10.88
C VAL A 201 -9.14 5.72 -10.76
N THR A 202 -9.49 4.81 -11.67
CA THR A 202 -8.79 3.54 -11.85
C THR A 202 -8.14 3.52 -13.22
N GLY A 203 -6.84 3.21 -13.25
CA GLY A 203 -6.07 3.02 -14.48
C GLY A 203 -5.70 1.56 -14.68
N ILE A 204 -5.88 1.03 -15.88
CA ILE A 204 -5.38 -0.29 -16.28
C ILE A 204 -4.32 -0.06 -17.35
N THR A 205 -3.06 -0.35 -17.03
CA THR A 205 -1.95 -0.24 -17.98
C THR A 205 -1.95 -1.42 -18.96
N SER A 206 -0.87 -1.59 -19.73
CA SER A 206 -0.82 -2.67 -20.72
C SER A 206 -1.03 -4.04 -20.07
N LEU A 207 -2.00 -4.76 -20.62
CA LEU A 207 -2.23 -6.16 -20.33
C LEU A 207 -1.38 -6.98 -21.31
N GLY A 208 -0.53 -7.81 -20.75
CA GLY A 208 0.29 -8.74 -21.50
C GLY A 208 0.31 -10.09 -20.80
N ILE A 209 0.70 -11.11 -21.55
CA ILE A 209 1.08 -12.39 -20.96
C ILE A 209 2.43 -12.15 -20.28
N ASP A 210 2.41 -12.11 -18.96
CA ASP A 210 3.59 -12.09 -18.11
C ASP A 210 3.32 -13.12 -17.00
N HIS A 211 4.36 -13.83 -16.56
CA HIS A 211 4.23 -14.93 -15.60
C HIS A 211 3.50 -16.20 -16.10
N GLN A 212 3.68 -16.61 -17.36
CA GLN A 212 3.48 -18.02 -17.73
C GLN A 212 4.75 -18.81 -17.36
N PRO A 213 4.67 -19.96 -16.64
CA PRO A 213 5.72 -20.96 -16.71
C PRO A 213 5.90 -21.33 -18.18
N CYS A 214 7.14 -21.37 -18.67
CA CYS A 214 7.44 -21.88 -20.00
C CYS A 214 7.03 -23.37 -20.04
N TRP A 215 5.83 -23.67 -20.51
CA TRP A 215 5.51 -25.01 -20.98
C TRP A 215 6.23 -25.16 -22.31
N GLU A 216 7.27 -26.01 -22.33
CA GLU A 216 7.79 -26.55 -23.58
C GLU A 216 6.61 -27.16 -24.34
N ILE A 217 6.32 -26.60 -25.51
CA ILE A 217 5.39 -27.19 -26.46
C ILE A 217 6.13 -28.37 -27.09
N PRO A 218 5.53 -29.58 -27.13
CA PRO A 218 6.17 -30.80 -27.65
C PRO A 218 6.58 -30.72 -29.12
#